data_AF-A0A926B2E2-F1
#
_entry.id   AF-A0A926B2E2-F1
#
_cell.length_a   1.000
_cell.length_b   1.000
_cell.length_c   1.000
_cell.angle_alpha   90.00
_cell.angle_beta   90.00
_cell.angle_gamma   90.00
#
_symmetry.space_group_name_H-M   'P 1'
#
loop_
_entity.id
_entity.type
_entity.pdbx_description
1 polymer ?
#
loop_
_entity_poly.entity_id
_entity_poly.type
_entity_poly.pdbx_seq_one_letter_code
_entity_poly.pdbx_strand_id
1 'polypeptide(L)'
;MTHSSKRWTLEDLVDFEQVLTTSPLISPEARSAALAASRGLTGAAARRSGLRGWMMETDRTHGGRKFSAALLIVGLGLALVMLLAGISATVGMLDRERGGINVSLFIAILIGGQWLILILGALAWLVRRRAADGFSIVQALAGKIARHLAGRRDDTWWNRLMDGGGAPRAAVLWRLARMAQAAGIFFNLGILCALSGLVLIKHVGFFWETTTELAMQSLLENCVKFFSAPWSSWWPGAVPDASIIDSSRWLPGRTTGLAPGPSAWWEFLLMTTLVWGLLPRAILWIIAWHAYRQSLDKLDFQSRSHRALWREIIGTDRLETDEKPLDGVLVLDVGGGGLTESSLRPFLLRRLRVHPAAWQSIAVLDSGAEEEAARALAQAPAGVVLLAEGWSLSPARMIALHAKVRTSAGLDTPIKFLVANVGPETEPGVVTDEERREWTRFVDSLRDPMAEIFFYEKAQAFL
;
A
#
# COMPACT_ATOMS: atom_id res chain seq x y z
N MET A 1 -30.47 18.72 9.47
CA MET A 1 -29.05 18.97 9.84
C MET A 1 -28.16 18.22 8.88
N THR A 2 -27.35 18.93 8.12
CA THR A 2 -26.46 18.41 7.07
C THR A 2 -25.30 17.63 7.70
N HIS A 3 -25.39 16.30 7.73
CA HIS A 3 -24.24 15.43 8.01
C HIS A 3 -23.25 15.57 6.86
N SER A 4 -22.38 16.59 6.94
CA SER A 4 -21.16 16.69 6.15
C SER A 4 -20.47 15.33 6.21
N SER A 5 -20.24 14.73 5.03
CA SER A 5 -19.55 13.45 4.88
C SER A 5 -18.11 13.59 5.37
N LYS A 6 -17.92 13.53 6.70
CA LYS A 6 -16.58 13.59 7.30
C LYS A 6 -15.75 12.45 6.69
N ARG A 7 -14.54 12.79 6.26
CA ARG A 7 -13.63 11.84 5.60
C ARG A 7 -13.19 10.74 6.58
N TRP A 8 -12.90 9.57 6.03
CA TRP A 8 -12.29 8.48 6.79
C TRP A 8 -10.91 8.91 7.30
N THR A 9 -10.64 8.58 8.57
CA THR A 9 -9.33 8.75 9.19
C THR A 9 -8.65 7.40 9.39
N LEU A 10 -7.35 7.41 9.71
CA LEU A 10 -6.66 6.18 10.10
C LEU A 10 -7.21 5.59 11.40
N GLU A 11 -7.68 6.45 12.32
CA GLU A 11 -8.34 6.02 13.55
C GLU A 11 -9.61 5.26 13.23
N ASP A 12 -10.49 5.84 12.41
CA ASP A 12 -11.72 5.20 11.93
C ASP A 12 -11.41 3.86 11.23
N LEU A 13 -10.37 3.81 10.39
CA LEU A 13 -9.99 2.58 9.68
C LEU A 13 -9.54 1.46 10.63
N VAL A 14 -8.74 1.80 11.66
CA VAL A 14 -8.27 0.82 12.64
C VAL A 14 -9.42 0.34 13.53
N ASP A 15 -10.27 1.25 13.99
CA ASP A 15 -11.47 0.90 14.77
C ASP A 15 -12.38 -0.03 13.95
N PHE A 16 -12.62 0.29 12.68
CA PHE A 16 -13.42 -0.52 11.78
C PHE A 16 -12.89 -1.95 11.63
N GLU A 17 -11.59 -2.12 11.37
CA GLU A 17 -10.98 -3.45 11.23
C GLU A 17 -11.05 -4.24 12.55
N GLN A 18 -10.87 -3.59 13.70
CA GLN A 18 -10.98 -4.24 15.01
C GLN A 18 -12.41 -4.67 15.36
N VAL A 19 -13.41 -3.84 15.06
CA VAL A 19 -14.82 -4.21 15.27
C VAL A 19 -15.17 -5.40 14.38
N LEU A 20 -14.73 -5.41 13.12
CA LEU A 20 -14.90 -6.54 12.20
C LEU A 20 -14.25 -7.84 12.70
N THR A 21 -13.20 -7.78 13.51
CA THR A 21 -12.56 -8.99 14.03
C THR A 21 -13.31 -9.61 15.19
N THR A 22 -14.09 -8.83 15.93
CA THR A 22 -14.67 -9.23 17.23
C THR A 22 -16.13 -9.69 17.11
N SER A 23 -16.55 -10.08 15.90
CA SER A 23 -17.93 -10.32 15.45
C SER A 23 -18.81 -9.05 15.47
N PRO A 24 -19.18 -8.50 14.30
CA PRO A 24 -20.00 -7.30 14.23
C PRO A 24 -21.43 -7.59 14.70
N LEU A 25 -21.85 -6.99 15.82
CA LEU A 25 -23.27 -6.93 16.18
C LEU A 25 -23.94 -5.87 15.31
N ILE A 26 -24.96 -6.25 14.55
CA ILE A 26 -25.77 -5.31 13.76
C ILE A 26 -27.01 -4.97 14.57
N SER A 27 -26.93 -3.90 15.38
CA SER A 27 -28.11 -3.36 16.04
C SER A 27 -29.04 -2.69 15.00
N PRO A 28 -30.37 -2.66 15.23
CA PRO A 28 -31.31 -1.94 14.37
C PRO A 28 -30.95 -0.46 14.21
N GLU A 29 -30.44 0.15 15.27
CA GLU A 29 -29.95 1.53 15.31
C GLU A 29 -28.75 1.71 14.36
N ALA A 30 -27.72 0.86 14.48
CA ALA A 30 -26.54 0.93 13.62
C ALA A 30 -26.87 0.67 12.15
N ARG A 31 -27.82 -0.23 11.88
CA ARG A 31 -28.36 -0.46 10.54
C ARG A 31 -29.05 0.79 9.98
N SER A 32 -29.92 1.42 10.77
CA SER A 32 -30.63 2.64 10.36
C SER A 32 -29.67 3.80 10.07
N ALA A 33 -28.63 3.97 10.90
CA ALA A 33 -27.60 4.99 10.72
C ALA A 33 -26.79 4.76 9.43
N ALA A 34 -26.46 3.51 9.13
CA ALA A 34 -25.75 3.13 7.91
C ALA A 34 -26.56 3.43 6.63
N LEU A 35 -27.84 3.08 6.63
CA LEU A 35 -28.78 3.33 5.53
C LEU A 35 -29.03 4.83 5.34
N ALA A 36 -29.17 5.59 6.43
CA ALA A 36 -29.30 7.03 6.39
C ALA A 36 -28.04 7.68 5.79
N ALA A 37 -26.84 7.22 6.17
CA ALA A 37 -25.57 7.75 5.69
C ALA A 37 -25.25 7.38 4.23
N SER A 38 -25.84 6.31 3.68
CA SER A 38 -25.64 5.88 2.29
C SER A 38 -26.73 6.38 1.32
N ARG A 39 -27.78 7.03 1.84
CA ARG A 39 -28.91 7.52 1.04
C ARG A 39 -28.43 8.47 -0.08
N GLY A 40 -28.83 8.17 -1.32
CA GLY A 40 -28.49 8.97 -2.51
C GLY A 40 -27.07 8.76 -3.03
N LEU A 41 -26.32 7.80 -2.48
CA LEU A 41 -24.98 7.41 -2.94
C LEU A 41 -25.04 6.02 -3.58
N THR A 42 -24.10 5.72 -4.49
CA THR A 42 -23.98 4.40 -5.13
C THR A 42 -22.55 3.85 -5.02
N GLY A 43 -22.40 2.54 -5.24
CA GLY A 43 -21.11 1.86 -5.30
C GLY A 43 -20.20 2.09 -4.08
N ALA A 44 -18.95 2.45 -4.33
CA ALA A 44 -17.93 2.67 -3.29
C ALA A 44 -18.23 3.89 -2.39
N ALA A 45 -18.96 4.90 -2.90
CA ALA A 45 -19.35 6.05 -2.09
C ALA A 45 -20.41 5.67 -1.05
N ALA A 46 -21.40 4.87 -1.46
CA ALA A 46 -22.44 4.34 -0.56
C ALA A 46 -21.82 3.49 0.56
N ARG A 47 -20.93 2.55 0.21
CA ARG A 47 -20.22 1.71 1.19
C ARG A 47 -19.40 2.54 2.17
N ARG A 48 -18.60 3.48 1.68
CA ARG A 48 -17.79 4.34 2.54
C ARG A 48 -18.61 5.10 3.57
N SER A 49 -19.69 5.75 3.13
CA SER A 49 -20.51 6.55 4.02
C SER A 49 -21.33 5.67 4.96
N GLY A 50 -21.91 4.59 4.45
CA GLY A 50 -22.75 3.69 5.23
C GLY A 50 -21.99 2.86 6.25
N LEU A 51 -20.84 2.27 5.90
CA LEU A 51 -19.99 1.54 6.87
C LEU A 51 -19.48 2.46 7.97
N ARG A 52 -19.23 3.74 7.65
CA ARG A 52 -18.85 4.73 8.65
C ARG A 52 -20.00 5.09 9.57
N GLY A 53 -21.22 5.24 9.03
CA GLY A 53 -22.44 5.46 9.79
C GLY A 53 -22.72 4.30 10.75
N TRP A 54 -22.61 3.05 10.26
CA TRP A 54 -22.71 1.84 11.07
C TRP A 54 -21.69 1.84 12.23
N MET A 55 -20.42 2.13 11.93
CA MET A 55 -19.34 2.14 12.91
C MET A 55 -19.47 3.26 13.95
N MET A 56 -20.20 4.35 13.65
CA MET A 56 -20.46 5.41 14.63
C MET A 56 -21.44 4.99 15.72
N GLU A 57 -22.35 4.07 15.40
CA GLU A 57 -23.38 3.58 16.31
C GLU A 57 -22.98 2.27 17.01
N THR A 58 -21.93 1.61 16.51
CA THR A 58 -21.35 0.43 17.15
C THR A 58 -20.40 0.86 18.25
N ASP A 59 -20.40 0.17 19.39
CA ASP A 59 -19.50 0.49 20.51
C ASP A 59 -18.03 0.46 20.04
N ARG A 60 -17.42 1.65 19.98
CA ARG A 60 -16.10 1.83 19.41
C ARG A 60 -15.07 1.25 20.36
N THR A 61 -14.28 0.29 19.87
CA THR A 61 -13.01 0.01 20.51
C THR A 61 -12.19 1.31 20.50
N HIS A 62 -11.57 1.70 21.61
CA HIS A 62 -10.71 2.90 21.64
C HIS A 62 -9.33 2.62 20.97
N GLY A 63 -9.25 1.64 20.07
CA GLY A 63 -8.01 1.07 19.58
C GLY A 63 -7.31 1.93 18.53
N GLY A 64 -8.08 2.53 17.62
CA GLY A 64 -7.62 3.45 16.60
C GLY A 64 -7.04 4.73 17.19
N ARG A 65 -7.71 5.32 18.18
CA ARG A 65 -7.18 6.47 18.93
C ARG A 65 -5.88 6.12 19.65
N LYS A 66 -5.82 4.97 20.33
CA LYS A 66 -4.59 4.48 20.98
C LYS A 66 -3.46 4.26 19.97
N PHE A 67 -3.76 3.67 18.82
CA PHE A 67 -2.79 3.43 17.75
C PHE A 67 -2.26 4.73 17.14
N SER A 68 -3.13 5.69 16.85
CA SER A 68 -2.77 7.02 16.34
C SER A 68 -1.92 7.80 17.34
N ALA A 69 -2.30 7.79 18.62
CA ALA A 69 -1.50 8.37 19.70
C ALA A 69 -0.14 7.69 19.83
N ALA A 70 -0.07 6.37 19.69
CA ALA A 70 1.18 5.63 19.71
C ALA A 70 2.12 6.04 18.58
N LEU A 71 1.61 6.11 17.35
CA LEU A 71 2.38 6.54 16.19
C LEU A 71 2.85 7.99 16.35
N LEU A 72 2.08 8.83 17.02
CA LEU A 72 2.51 10.19 17.36
C LEU A 72 3.66 10.18 18.37
N ILE A 73 3.54 9.44 19.47
CA ILE A 73 4.59 9.33 20.51
C ILE A 73 5.87 8.73 19.91
N VAL A 74 5.76 7.62 19.18
CA VAL A 74 6.90 6.99 18.49
C VAL A 74 7.51 7.95 17.47
N GLY A 75 6.68 8.67 16.72
CA GLY A 75 7.15 9.67 15.76
C GLY A 75 7.90 10.82 16.41
N LEU A 76 7.40 11.33 17.54
CA LEU A 76 8.05 12.39 18.30
C LEU A 76 9.36 11.91 18.94
N GLY A 77 9.37 10.71 19.52
CA GLY A 77 10.58 10.10 20.06
C GLY A 77 11.64 9.88 18.97
N LEU A 78 11.24 9.35 17.80
CA LEU A 78 12.14 9.17 16.66
C LEU A 78 12.67 10.51 16.14
N ALA A 79 11.82 11.54 16.04
CA ALA A 79 12.25 12.88 15.64
C ALA A 79 13.30 13.46 16.61
N LEU A 80 13.08 13.32 17.92
CA LEU A 80 14.05 13.77 18.93
C LEU A 80 15.36 13.00 18.84
N VAL A 81 15.32 11.66 18.74
CA VAL A 81 16.51 10.83 18.59
C VAL A 81 17.30 11.22 17.34
N MET A 82 16.62 11.42 16.21
CA MET A 82 17.29 11.82 14.97
C MET A 82 17.84 13.24 15.01
N LEU A 83 17.14 14.18 15.67
CA LEU A 83 17.67 15.53 15.92
C LEU A 83 18.99 15.46 16.69
N LEU A 84 18.99 14.73 17.82
CA LEU A 84 20.19 14.52 18.62
C LEU A 84 21.28 13.81 17.84
N ALA A 85 20.94 12.79 17.04
CA ALA A 85 21.90 12.11 16.18
C ALA A 85 22.55 13.06 15.16
N GLY A 86 21.78 13.98 14.56
CA GLY A 86 22.32 14.99 13.63
C GLY A 86 23.27 15.96 14.33
N ILE A 87 22.93 16.39 15.54
CA ILE A 87 23.80 17.21 16.39
C ILE A 87 25.08 16.45 16.72
N SER A 88 24.96 15.24 17.26
CA SER A 88 26.07 14.40 17.67
C SER A 88 26.99 14.03 16.51
N ALA A 89 26.45 13.75 15.32
CA ALA A 89 27.25 13.43 14.15
C ALA A 89 28.09 14.65 13.71
N THR A 90 27.50 15.85 13.70
CA THR A 90 28.21 17.08 13.33
C THR A 90 29.27 17.46 14.36
N VAL A 91 28.93 17.41 15.66
CA VAL A 91 29.89 17.66 16.74
C VAL A 91 30.99 16.59 16.77
N GLY A 92 30.65 15.34 16.46
CA GLY A 92 31.60 14.22 16.39
C GLY A 92 32.61 14.34 15.25
N MET A 93 32.31 15.12 14.22
CA MET A 93 33.24 15.44 13.13
C MET A 93 34.24 16.56 13.47
N LEU A 94 34.08 17.22 14.63
CA LEU A 94 35.04 18.22 15.08
C LEU A 94 36.33 17.53 15.53
N ASP A 95 37.37 17.70 14.75
CA ASP A 95 38.72 17.33 15.13
C ASP A 95 39.20 18.25 16.25
N ARG A 96 39.45 17.67 17.44
CA ARG A 96 39.83 18.43 18.63
C ARG A 96 41.30 18.86 18.62
N GLU A 97 42.16 18.12 17.93
CA GLU A 97 43.58 18.44 17.84
C GLU A 97 43.80 19.57 16.83
N ARG A 98 43.09 19.49 15.70
CA ARG A 98 43.21 20.47 14.61
C ARG A 98 42.29 21.67 14.79
N GLY A 99 41.22 21.54 15.57
CA GLY A 99 40.25 22.60 15.83
C GLY A 99 39.30 22.86 14.65
N GLY A 100 38.98 21.83 13.86
CA GLY A 100 38.20 22.01 12.63
C GLY A 100 37.39 20.80 12.17
N ILE A 101 36.58 21.01 11.14
CA ILE A 101 35.74 19.97 10.52
C ILE A 101 36.34 19.57 9.16
N ASN A 102 36.48 18.25 8.94
CA ASN A 102 36.87 17.71 7.64
C ASN A 102 35.68 17.78 6.66
N VAL A 103 35.76 18.66 5.66
CA VAL A 103 34.66 18.93 4.71
C VAL A 103 34.37 17.74 3.81
N SER A 104 35.39 16.97 3.42
CA SER A 104 35.22 15.77 2.59
C SER A 104 34.43 14.70 3.33
N LEU A 105 34.76 14.47 4.61
CA LEU A 105 34.01 13.53 5.45
C LEU A 105 32.59 14.02 5.72
N PHE A 106 32.40 15.32 5.96
CA PHE A 106 31.08 15.93 6.12
C PHE A 106 30.18 15.63 4.91
N ILE A 107 30.66 15.95 3.70
CA ILE A 107 29.91 15.72 2.46
C ILE A 107 29.67 14.21 2.25
N ALA A 108 30.70 13.37 2.38
CA ALA A 108 30.60 11.94 2.11
C ALA A 108 29.64 11.23 3.08
N ILE A 109 29.77 11.48 4.38
CA ILE A 109 29.03 10.76 5.41
C ILE A 109 27.66 11.39 5.66
N LEU A 110 27.60 12.71 5.92
CA LEU A 110 26.34 13.34 6.30
C LEU A 110 25.43 13.61 5.11
N ILE A 111 25.97 13.94 3.93
CA ILE A 111 25.15 14.14 2.73
C ILE A 111 25.08 12.85 1.91
N GLY A 112 26.23 12.28 1.54
CA GLY A 112 26.31 11.06 0.74
C GLY A 112 25.64 9.86 1.41
N GLY A 113 25.87 9.63 2.70
CA GLY A 113 25.24 8.56 3.46
C GLY A 113 23.71 8.66 3.49
N GLN A 114 23.16 9.87 3.60
CA GLN A 114 21.71 10.10 3.54
C GLN A 114 21.12 9.76 2.16
N TRP A 115 21.80 10.12 1.08
CA TRP A 115 21.40 9.80 -0.28
C TRP A 115 21.51 8.31 -0.58
N LEU A 116 22.56 7.64 -0.09
CA LEU A 116 22.69 6.19 -0.20
C LEU A 116 21.48 5.48 0.42
N ILE A 117 21.07 5.87 1.63
CA ILE A 117 19.88 5.29 2.29
C ILE A 117 18.60 5.57 1.47
N LEU A 118 18.45 6.77 0.89
CA LEU A 118 17.31 7.11 0.04
C LEU A 118 17.26 6.25 -1.23
N ILE A 119 18.39 6.09 -1.91
CA ILE A 119 18.52 5.31 -3.14
C ILE A 119 18.22 3.84 -2.84
N LEU A 120 18.78 3.28 -1.77
CA LEU A 120 18.51 1.91 -1.34
C LEU A 120 17.02 1.71 -1.01
N GLY A 121 16.40 2.68 -0.32
CA GLY A 121 14.97 2.65 -0.03
C GLY A 121 14.10 2.72 -1.29
N ALA A 122 14.47 3.55 -2.25
CA ALA A 122 13.79 3.66 -3.54
C ALA A 122 13.94 2.39 -4.38
N LEU A 123 15.14 1.80 -4.41
CA LEU A 123 15.40 0.54 -5.10
C LEU A 123 14.60 -0.61 -4.48
N ALA A 124 14.59 -0.72 -3.15
CA ALA A 124 13.77 -1.70 -2.43
C ALA A 124 12.27 -1.54 -2.76
N TRP A 125 11.79 -0.30 -2.87
CA TRP A 125 10.41 -0.01 -3.27
C TRP A 125 10.10 -0.37 -4.73
N LEU A 126 11.04 -0.14 -5.66
CA LEU A 126 10.89 -0.53 -7.07
C LEU A 126 10.90 -2.06 -7.24
N VAL A 127 11.81 -2.76 -6.56
CA VAL A 127 11.92 -4.23 -6.59
C VAL A 127 10.69 -4.88 -5.96
N ARG A 128 10.05 -4.24 -4.98
CA ARG A 128 8.78 -4.71 -4.40
C ARG A 128 7.65 -4.82 -5.42
N ARG A 129 7.63 -4.05 -6.52
CA ARG A 129 6.62 -4.25 -7.57
C ARG A 129 6.76 -5.62 -8.26
N ARG A 130 7.92 -6.28 -8.16
CA ARG A 130 8.20 -7.63 -8.68
C ARG A 130 8.20 -8.73 -7.61
N ALA A 131 8.48 -8.39 -6.34
CA ALA A 131 8.53 -9.35 -5.24
C ALA A 131 7.43 -9.05 -4.21
N ALA A 132 6.49 -9.98 -4.03
CA ALA A 132 5.30 -9.82 -3.20
C ALA A 132 5.60 -9.46 -1.71
N ASP A 133 6.77 -9.81 -1.17
CA ASP A 133 6.97 -9.87 0.30
C ASP A 133 8.12 -9.00 0.87
N GLY A 134 8.70 -8.08 0.10
CA GLY A 134 10.01 -7.47 0.41
C GLY A 134 10.16 -6.49 1.60
N PHE A 135 9.21 -6.35 2.54
CA PHE A 135 9.35 -5.41 3.67
C PHE A 135 9.14 -6.07 5.05
N SER A 136 9.76 -7.22 5.27
CA SER A 136 9.69 -7.96 6.55
C SER A 136 10.06 -7.11 7.77
N ILE A 137 11.10 -6.26 7.72
CA ILE A 137 11.59 -5.54 8.90
C ILE A 137 10.69 -4.36 9.31
N VAL A 138 10.29 -3.51 8.35
CA VAL A 138 9.40 -2.36 8.64
C VAL A 138 8.01 -2.85 9.05
N GLN A 139 7.52 -3.92 8.42
CA GLN A 139 6.24 -4.55 8.80
C GLN A 139 6.34 -5.24 10.16
N ALA A 140 7.46 -5.90 10.48
CA ALA A 140 7.68 -6.50 11.79
C ALA A 140 7.76 -5.46 12.91
N LEU A 141 8.42 -4.31 12.67
CA LEU A 141 8.50 -3.23 13.64
C LEU A 141 7.15 -2.54 13.84
N ALA A 142 6.44 -2.22 12.75
CA ALA A 142 5.09 -1.67 12.80
C ALA A 142 4.10 -2.65 13.45
N GLY A 143 4.21 -3.95 13.14
CA GLY A 143 3.43 -5.02 13.78
C GLY A 143 3.76 -5.20 15.25
N LYS A 144 5.03 -5.04 15.68
CA LYS A 144 5.41 -5.06 17.10
C LYS A 144 4.81 -3.87 17.87
N ILE A 145 4.76 -2.70 17.26
CA ILE A 145 4.09 -1.51 17.81
C ILE A 145 2.58 -1.74 17.86
N ALA A 146 1.97 -2.23 16.79
CA ALA A 146 0.54 -2.56 16.74
C ALA A 146 0.15 -3.57 17.84
N ARG A 147 0.97 -4.61 18.06
CA ARG A 147 0.81 -5.61 19.12
C ARG A 147 0.85 -5.03 20.53
N HIS A 148 1.79 -4.14 20.79
CA HIS A 148 1.99 -3.60 22.13
C HIS A 148 0.89 -2.60 22.52
N LEU A 149 0.24 -1.97 21.54
CA LEU A 149 -0.69 -0.85 21.78
C LEU A 149 -2.16 -1.16 21.51
N ALA A 150 -2.48 -2.22 20.75
CA ALA A 150 -3.88 -2.65 20.56
C ALA A 150 -4.51 -3.28 21.81
N GLY A 151 -3.75 -3.53 22.89
CA GLY A 151 -4.29 -3.94 24.19
C GLY A 151 -5.00 -5.31 24.22
N ARG A 152 -4.98 -6.06 23.11
CA ARG A 152 -5.44 -7.45 23.01
C ARG A 152 -4.45 -8.24 22.16
N ARG A 153 -4.23 -9.51 22.53
CA ARG A 153 -3.34 -10.50 21.88
C ARG A 153 -3.70 -10.84 20.42
N ASP A 154 -4.71 -10.19 19.84
CA ASP A 154 -5.25 -10.55 18.54
C ASP A 154 -4.58 -9.74 17.42
N ASP A 155 -3.56 -10.33 16.81
CA ASP A 155 -2.82 -9.81 15.64
C ASP A 155 -3.66 -9.86 14.35
N THR A 156 -4.85 -10.48 14.42
CA THR A 156 -5.67 -10.84 13.27
C THR A 156 -6.18 -9.62 12.49
N TRP A 157 -6.38 -8.47 13.14
CA TRP A 157 -6.79 -7.23 12.45
C TRP A 157 -5.62 -6.61 11.68
N TRP A 158 -4.41 -6.61 12.25
CA TRP A 158 -3.21 -6.06 11.62
C TRP A 158 -2.81 -6.89 10.40
N ASN A 159 -2.79 -8.21 10.56
CA ASN A 159 -2.49 -9.12 9.46
C ASN A 159 -3.54 -8.97 8.36
N ARG A 160 -4.83 -8.90 8.68
CA ARG A 160 -5.88 -8.64 7.67
C ARG A 160 -5.70 -7.31 6.93
N LEU A 161 -5.40 -6.23 7.66
CA LEU A 161 -5.18 -4.91 7.07
C LEU A 161 -3.95 -4.90 6.14
N MET A 162 -2.89 -5.62 6.52
CA MET A 162 -1.68 -5.72 5.73
C MET A 162 -1.84 -6.70 4.56
N ASP A 163 -2.43 -7.87 4.74
CA ASP A 163 -2.57 -8.91 3.71
C ASP A 163 -3.66 -8.57 2.69
N GLY A 164 -4.71 -7.85 3.09
CA GLY A 164 -5.77 -7.40 2.18
C GLY A 164 -5.27 -6.47 1.06
N GLY A 165 -4.13 -5.80 1.26
CA GLY A 165 -3.54 -4.90 0.28
C GLY A 165 -4.41 -3.68 -0.02
N GLY A 166 -4.20 -3.07 -1.19
CA GLY A 166 -5.03 -1.94 -1.65
C GLY A 166 -4.88 -0.65 -0.84
N ALA A 167 -5.94 0.16 -0.84
CA ALA A 167 -5.98 1.49 -0.22
C ALA A 167 -5.75 1.48 1.32
N PRO A 168 -6.31 0.52 2.10
CA PRO A 168 -6.07 0.43 3.55
C PRO A 168 -4.59 0.23 3.91
N ARG A 169 -3.93 -0.78 3.32
CA ARG A 169 -2.49 -1.03 3.50
C ARG A 169 -1.66 0.18 3.06
N ALA A 170 -2.02 0.79 1.93
CA ALA A 170 -1.32 1.96 1.42
C ALA A 170 -1.39 3.14 2.41
N ALA A 171 -2.53 3.38 3.06
CA ALA A 171 -2.67 4.44 4.07
C ALA A 171 -1.70 4.24 5.24
N VAL A 172 -1.60 3.02 5.79
CA VAL A 172 -0.65 2.71 6.86
C VAL A 172 0.80 2.92 6.41
N LEU A 173 1.17 2.39 5.23
CA LEU A 173 2.54 2.50 4.72
C LEU A 173 2.95 3.95 4.44
N TRP A 174 2.05 4.77 3.87
CA TRP A 174 2.33 6.20 3.65
C TRP A 174 2.40 6.98 4.96
N ARG A 175 1.63 6.58 5.99
CA ARG A 175 1.76 7.15 7.34
C ARG A 175 3.13 6.87 7.94
N LEU A 176 3.64 5.65 7.81
CA LEU A 176 4.97 5.25 8.27
C LEU A 176 6.08 5.93 7.46
N ALA A 177 5.94 6.00 6.13
CA ALA A 177 6.88 6.73 5.27
C ALA A 177 6.97 8.21 5.67
N ARG A 178 5.83 8.86 5.97
CA ARG A 178 5.80 10.23 6.48
C ARG A 178 6.57 10.37 7.80
N MET A 179 6.47 9.40 8.72
CA MET A 179 7.24 9.41 9.97
C MET A 179 8.75 9.28 9.71
N ALA A 180 9.15 8.37 8.82
CA ALA A 180 10.55 8.20 8.45
C ALA A 180 11.14 9.46 7.80
N GLN A 181 10.39 10.13 6.91
CA GLN A 181 10.86 11.39 6.33
C GLN A 181 10.90 12.52 7.35
N ALA A 182 9.94 12.59 8.29
CA ALA A 182 10.01 13.55 9.39
C ALA A 182 11.28 13.33 10.24
N ALA A 183 11.61 12.09 10.55
CA ALA A 183 12.85 11.75 11.25
C ALA A 183 14.09 12.25 10.49
N GLY A 184 14.13 12.07 9.16
CA GLY A 184 15.19 12.62 8.30
C GLY A 184 15.23 14.15 8.26
N ILE A 185 14.08 14.84 8.30
CA ILE A 185 14.01 16.30 8.45
C ILE A 185 14.68 16.74 9.76
N PHE A 186 14.29 16.11 10.88
CA PHE A 186 14.86 16.44 12.19
C PHE A 186 16.36 16.13 12.29
N PHE A 187 16.85 15.07 11.64
CA PHE A 187 18.29 14.82 11.51
C PHE A 187 19.02 15.99 10.84
N ASN A 188 18.50 16.50 9.72
CA ASN A 188 19.10 17.64 9.04
C ASN A 188 18.98 18.94 9.85
N LEU A 189 17.87 19.16 10.55
CA LEU A 189 17.76 20.27 11.51
C LEU A 189 18.83 20.16 12.60
N GLY A 190 19.15 18.94 13.06
CA GLY A 190 20.22 18.70 14.02
C GLY A 190 21.59 19.09 13.48
N ILE A 191 21.89 18.71 12.24
CA ILE A 191 23.12 19.10 11.54
C ILE A 191 23.21 20.63 11.42
N LEU A 192 22.14 21.27 10.96
CA LEU A 192 22.09 22.73 10.77
C LEU A 192 22.28 23.48 12.10
N CYS A 193 21.60 23.05 13.16
CA CYS A 193 21.74 23.61 14.49
C CYS A 193 23.16 23.45 15.04
N ALA A 194 23.75 22.26 14.90
CA ALA A 194 25.10 22.00 15.39
C ALA A 194 26.17 22.73 14.59
N LEU A 195 26.09 22.74 13.26
CA LEU A 195 27.02 23.47 12.40
C LEU A 195 26.96 24.97 12.70
N SER A 196 25.75 25.55 12.77
CA SER A 196 25.57 26.96 13.11
C SER A 196 26.09 27.26 14.52
N GLY A 197 25.78 26.41 15.50
CA GLY A 197 26.27 26.56 16.88
C GLY A 197 27.79 26.48 16.99
N LEU A 198 28.43 25.58 16.24
CA LEU A 198 29.89 25.46 16.19
C LEU A 198 30.53 26.73 15.62
N VAL A 199 30.00 27.26 14.52
CA VAL A 199 30.55 28.47 13.88
C VAL A 199 30.30 29.72 14.73
N LEU A 200 29.14 29.83 15.38
CA LEU A 200 28.79 31.01 16.17
C LEU A 200 29.50 31.07 17.53
N ILE A 201 29.81 29.92 18.13
CA ILE A 201 30.32 29.84 19.51
C ILE A 201 31.82 29.51 19.55
N LYS A 202 32.35 28.79 18.56
CA LYS A 202 33.75 28.35 18.53
C LYS A 202 34.49 28.88 17.31
N HIS A 203 35.78 29.15 17.49
CA HIS A 203 36.69 29.36 16.37
C HIS A 203 37.00 28.01 15.71
N VAL A 204 36.18 27.64 14.71
CA VAL A 204 36.29 26.36 14.00
C VAL A 204 36.88 26.60 12.61
N GLY A 205 37.92 25.83 12.27
CA GLY A 205 38.46 25.75 10.91
C GLY A 205 37.72 24.73 10.05
N PHE A 206 37.84 24.85 8.73
CA PHE A 206 37.35 23.85 7.78
C PHE A 206 38.51 23.39 6.91
N PHE A 207 38.64 22.08 6.74
CA PHE A 207 39.77 21.53 6.01
C PHE A 207 39.42 20.27 5.24
N TRP A 208 40.30 19.88 4.32
CA TRP A 208 40.32 18.55 3.71
C TRP A 208 41.74 18.00 3.70
N GLU A 209 41.85 16.69 3.64
CA GLU A 209 43.12 15.98 3.52
C GLU A 209 42.95 14.74 2.63
N THR A 210 44.03 14.31 1.99
CA THR A 210 44.07 13.12 1.16
C THR A 210 45.51 12.64 0.99
N THR A 211 45.70 11.38 0.64
CA THR A 211 46.98 10.86 0.14
C THR A 211 47.16 11.15 -1.36
N THR A 212 46.07 11.36 -2.11
CA THR A 212 46.06 11.60 -3.57
C THR A 212 45.68 13.04 -3.91
N GLU A 213 46.64 13.96 -3.80
CA GLU A 213 46.40 15.42 -3.82
C GLU A 213 45.68 15.92 -5.08
N LEU A 214 46.28 15.72 -6.27
CA LEU A 214 45.73 16.20 -7.54
C LEU A 214 44.35 15.62 -7.87
N ALA A 215 44.12 14.34 -7.54
CA ALA A 215 42.86 13.67 -7.80
C ALA A 215 41.74 14.15 -6.85
N MET A 216 42.04 14.37 -5.56
CA MET A 216 41.03 14.83 -4.61
C MET A 216 40.69 16.30 -4.82
N GLN A 217 41.66 17.16 -5.15
CA GLN A 217 41.39 18.58 -5.38
C GLN A 217 40.43 18.76 -6.56
N SER A 218 40.71 18.09 -7.69
CA SER A 218 39.83 18.11 -8.85
C SER A 218 38.44 17.52 -8.54
N LEU A 219 38.37 16.45 -7.74
CA LEU A 219 37.10 15.90 -7.27
C LEU A 219 36.31 16.90 -6.41
N LEU A 220 36.96 17.56 -5.44
CA LEU A 220 36.33 18.55 -4.56
C LEU A 220 35.82 19.76 -5.34
N GLU A 221 36.61 20.29 -6.29
CA GLU A 221 36.16 21.37 -7.16
C GLU A 221 34.91 20.99 -7.96
N ASN A 222 34.88 19.77 -8.51
CA ASN A 222 33.71 19.26 -9.23
C ASN A 222 32.50 19.04 -8.30
N CYS A 223 32.72 18.53 -7.10
CA CYS A 223 31.68 18.38 -6.08
C CYS A 223 31.11 19.74 -5.67
N VAL A 224 31.95 20.74 -5.40
CA VAL A 224 31.51 22.09 -5.05
C VAL A 224 30.69 22.69 -6.18
N LYS A 225 31.15 22.59 -7.43
CA LYS A 225 30.39 23.05 -8.61
C LYS A 225 29.03 22.36 -8.71
N PHE A 226 28.97 21.03 -8.54
CA PHE A 226 27.73 20.27 -8.61
C PHE A 226 26.76 20.66 -7.50
N PHE A 227 27.21 20.62 -6.24
CA PHE A 227 26.35 20.88 -5.10
C PHE A 227 25.89 22.34 -5.06
N SER A 228 26.74 23.30 -5.43
CA SER A 228 26.39 24.73 -5.41
C SER A 228 25.52 25.19 -6.57
N ALA A 229 25.30 24.38 -7.60
CA ALA A 229 24.49 24.73 -8.77
C ALA A 229 23.12 25.40 -8.44
N PRO A 230 22.39 25.03 -7.37
CA PRO A 230 21.12 25.66 -7.04
C PRO A 230 21.24 27.10 -6.47
N TRP A 231 22.40 27.51 -5.95
CA TRP A 231 22.60 28.83 -5.33
C TRP A 231 23.76 29.65 -5.89
N SER A 232 24.62 29.06 -6.73
CA SER A 232 25.85 29.69 -7.20
C SER A 232 25.63 31.03 -7.93
N SER A 233 24.47 31.23 -8.56
CA SER A 233 24.14 32.48 -9.27
C SER A 233 23.70 33.63 -8.37
N TRP A 234 23.15 33.35 -7.19
CA TRP A 234 22.57 34.38 -6.30
C TRP A 234 23.21 34.43 -4.91
N TRP A 235 24.05 33.46 -4.56
CA TRP A 235 24.90 33.49 -3.37
C TRP A 235 26.32 32.95 -3.66
N PRO A 236 27.14 33.68 -4.44
CA PRO A 236 28.51 33.27 -4.75
C PRO A 236 29.42 33.15 -3.51
N GLY A 237 29.14 33.91 -2.45
CA GLY A 237 29.88 33.84 -1.17
C GLY A 237 29.83 32.46 -0.49
N ALA A 238 28.77 31.68 -0.74
CA ALA A 238 28.61 30.31 -0.25
C ALA A 238 29.17 29.26 -1.22
N VAL A 239 30.12 29.65 -2.08
CA VAL A 239 30.77 28.77 -3.06
C VAL A 239 32.29 28.86 -2.90
N PRO A 240 32.94 27.84 -2.31
CA PRO A 240 34.39 27.76 -2.21
C PRO A 240 35.01 27.76 -3.61
N ASP A 241 35.79 28.78 -3.93
CA ASP A 241 36.57 28.82 -5.16
C ASP A 241 37.84 27.94 -5.06
N ALA A 242 38.58 27.82 -6.16
CA ALA A 242 39.80 27.01 -6.21
C ALA A 242 40.86 27.47 -5.19
N SER A 243 40.92 28.78 -4.88
CA SER A 243 41.88 29.32 -3.92
C SER A 243 41.48 28.99 -2.47
N ILE A 244 40.19 29.00 -2.16
CA ILE A 244 39.64 28.56 -0.87
C ILE A 244 39.84 27.05 -0.70
N ILE A 245 39.62 26.27 -1.76
CA ILE A 245 39.85 24.83 -1.72
C ILE A 245 41.32 24.55 -1.44
N ASP A 246 42.28 25.13 -2.18
CA ASP A 246 43.70 24.87 -1.96
C ASP A 246 44.19 25.38 -0.58
N SER A 247 43.79 26.58 -0.16
CA SER A 247 44.19 27.15 1.15
C SER A 247 43.59 26.42 2.35
N SER A 248 42.47 25.72 2.18
CA SER A 248 41.86 24.86 3.22
C SER A 248 42.46 23.45 3.30
N ARG A 249 43.48 23.15 2.48
CA ARG A 249 44.15 21.85 2.51
C ARG A 249 44.99 21.72 3.77
N TRP A 250 44.78 20.63 4.51
CA TRP A 250 45.63 20.27 5.64
C TRP A 250 46.71 19.28 5.21
N LEU A 251 47.96 19.68 5.43
CA LEU A 251 49.16 18.88 5.20
C LEU A 251 49.86 18.58 6.53
N PRO A 252 50.01 17.29 6.91
CA PRO A 252 50.72 16.90 8.12
C PRO A 252 52.12 17.49 8.18
N GLY A 253 52.47 18.12 9.31
CA GLY A 253 53.81 18.70 9.54
C GLY A 253 54.15 19.97 8.75
N ARG A 254 53.26 20.44 7.86
CA ARG A 254 53.43 21.71 7.11
C ARG A 254 52.41 22.78 7.49
N THR A 255 51.22 22.38 7.94
CA THR A 255 50.13 23.31 8.25
C THR A 255 50.16 23.66 9.74
N THR A 256 50.52 24.91 10.07
CA THR A 256 50.57 25.38 11.46
C THR A 256 49.21 25.93 11.90
N GLY A 257 48.33 25.03 12.33
CA GLY A 257 46.97 25.36 12.74
C GLY A 257 46.03 25.65 11.57
N LEU A 258 44.72 25.58 11.82
CA LEU A 258 43.70 25.95 10.83
C LEU A 258 43.38 27.43 10.99
N ALA A 259 43.43 28.19 9.89
CA ALA A 259 42.91 29.56 9.91
C ALA A 259 41.42 29.54 10.28
N PRO A 260 40.93 30.48 11.13
CA PRO A 260 39.49 30.61 11.39
C PRO A 260 38.76 30.84 10.08
N GLY A 261 37.97 29.85 9.66
CA GLY A 261 37.09 29.82 8.49
C GLY A 261 37.61 30.43 7.18
N PRO A 262 37.81 29.64 6.11
CA PRO A 262 37.57 30.17 4.78
C PRO A 262 36.06 30.43 4.72
N SER A 263 35.65 31.69 4.72
CA SER A 263 34.26 32.14 4.94
C SER A 263 33.21 31.35 4.13
N ALA A 264 33.57 30.89 2.94
CA ALA A 264 32.68 30.13 2.08
C ALA A 264 32.35 28.69 2.56
N TRP A 265 33.20 28.01 3.33
CA TRP A 265 33.00 26.57 3.61
C TRP A 265 31.79 26.29 4.50
N TRP A 266 31.61 27.05 5.57
CA TRP A 266 30.46 26.81 6.46
C TRP A 266 29.14 27.18 5.79
N GLU A 267 29.13 28.28 5.02
CA GLU A 267 27.97 28.71 4.22
C GLU A 267 27.63 27.65 3.18
N PHE A 268 28.65 27.11 2.50
CA PHE A 268 28.51 26.03 1.53
C PHE A 268 27.96 24.76 2.16
N LEU A 269 28.48 24.33 3.31
CA LEU A 269 27.99 23.13 3.99
C LEU A 269 26.57 23.32 4.53
N LEU A 270 26.25 24.53 4.99
CA LEU A 270 24.90 24.90 5.43
C LEU A 270 23.92 24.84 4.26
N MET A 271 24.26 25.47 3.13
CA MET A 271 23.44 25.44 1.91
C MET A 271 23.32 24.04 1.33
N THR A 272 24.41 23.27 1.33
CA THR A 272 24.39 21.86 0.91
C THR A 272 23.46 21.04 1.78
N THR A 273 23.51 21.22 3.10
CA THR A 273 22.61 20.53 4.03
C THR A 273 21.15 20.97 3.82
N LEU A 274 20.89 22.25 3.58
CA LEU A 274 19.53 22.75 3.28
C LEU A 274 18.98 22.17 1.98
N VAL A 275 19.74 22.25 0.89
CA VAL A 275 19.25 21.95 -0.47
C VAL A 275 19.32 20.45 -0.78
N TRP A 276 20.37 19.77 -0.34
CA TRP A 276 20.60 18.35 -0.66
C TRP A 276 20.30 17.41 0.50
N GLY A 277 20.25 17.92 1.73
CA GLY A 277 19.84 17.15 2.91
C GLY A 277 18.35 17.34 3.24
N LEU A 278 17.95 18.56 3.60
CA LEU A 278 16.64 18.89 4.14
C LEU A 278 15.54 18.94 3.07
N LEU A 279 15.76 19.64 1.96
CA LEU A 279 14.74 19.86 0.92
C LEU A 279 14.20 18.55 0.30
N PRO A 280 15.03 17.54 -0.07
CA PRO A 280 14.52 16.28 -0.60
C PRO A 280 13.64 15.55 0.43
N ARG A 281 14.00 15.63 1.72
CA ARG A 281 13.19 15.05 2.81
C ARG A 281 11.85 15.77 2.95
N ALA A 282 11.84 17.10 2.87
CA ALA A 282 10.62 17.89 2.90
C ALA A 282 9.70 17.55 1.72
N ILE A 283 10.25 17.44 0.50
CA ILE A 283 9.49 17.04 -0.69
C ILE A 283 8.90 15.64 -0.51
N LEU A 284 9.71 14.64 -0.11
CA LEU A 284 9.25 13.27 0.11
C LEU A 284 8.21 13.19 1.24
N TRP A 285 8.34 14.01 2.28
CA TRP A 285 7.36 14.10 3.35
C TRP A 285 6.02 14.68 2.85
N ILE A 286 6.06 15.72 2.01
CA ILE A 286 4.87 16.29 1.36
C ILE A 286 4.21 15.25 0.45
N ILE A 287 5.00 14.53 -0.36
CA ILE A 287 4.48 13.45 -1.22
C ILE A 287 3.83 12.36 -0.37
N ALA A 288 4.49 11.90 0.71
CA ALA A 288 3.94 10.90 1.61
C ALA A 288 2.66 11.37 2.31
N TRP A 289 2.56 12.64 2.67
CA TRP A 289 1.33 13.25 3.17
C TRP A 289 0.21 13.14 2.13
N HIS A 290 0.44 13.64 0.92
CA HIS A 290 -0.58 13.64 -0.14
C HIS A 290 -1.03 12.23 -0.47
N ALA A 291 -0.09 11.30 -0.62
CA ALA A 291 -0.36 9.90 -0.89
C ALA A 291 -1.14 9.23 0.27
N TYR A 292 -0.82 9.55 1.52
CA TYR A 292 -1.60 9.11 2.68
C TYR A 292 -3.06 9.58 2.61
N ARG A 293 -3.29 10.88 2.35
CA ARG A 293 -4.64 11.43 2.20
C ARG A 293 -5.40 10.78 1.04
N GLN A 294 -4.75 10.63 -0.11
CA GLN A 294 -5.34 9.99 -1.28
C GLN A 294 -5.70 8.52 -1.02
N SER A 295 -4.88 7.78 -0.26
CA SER A 295 -5.20 6.39 0.10
C SER A 295 -6.46 6.29 0.95
N LEU A 296 -6.65 7.20 1.91
CA LEU A 296 -7.88 7.26 2.70
C LEU A 296 -9.09 7.68 1.85
N ASP A 297 -8.91 8.62 0.92
CA ASP A 297 -9.97 9.03 -0.01
C ASP A 297 -10.31 7.92 -1.03
N LYS A 298 -9.41 6.96 -1.27
CA LYS A 298 -9.59 5.81 -2.18
C LYS A 298 -10.07 4.53 -1.51
N LEU A 299 -10.46 4.57 -0.22
CA LEU A 299 -11.02 3.41 0.46
C LEU A 299 -12.29 2.96 -0.26
N ASP A 300 -12.27 1.78 -0.86
CA ASP A 300 -13.39 1.21 -1.64
C ASP A 300 -14.17 0.15 -0.85
N PHE A 301 -13.60 -0.30 0.27
CA PHE A 301 -14.13 -1.33 1.16
C PHE A 301 -14.59 -2.59 0.38
N GLN A 302 -13.75 -3.04 -0.55
CA GLN A 302 -14.04 -4.16 -1.45
C GLN A 302 -13.55 -5.52 -0.92
N SER A 303 -12.92 -5.58 0.26
CA SER A 303 -12.49 -6.86 0.83
C SER A 303 -13.68 -7.75 1.17
N ARG A 304 -13.47 -9.09 1.23
CA ARG A 304 -14.53 -10.07 1.53
C ARG A 304 -15.32 -9.72 2.79
N SER A 305 -14.64 -9.38 3.89
CA SER A 305 -15.26 -9.03 5.17
C SER A 305 -16.06 -7.74 5.08
N HIS A 306 -15.54 -6.73 4.37
CA HIS A 306 -16.23 -5.45 4.19
C HIS A 306 -17.51 -5.61 3.38
N ARG A 307 -17.47 -6.41 2.30
CA ARG A 307 -18.65 -6.72 1.47
C ARG A 307 -19.66 -7.59 2.19
N ALA A 308 -19.22 -8.55 3.00
CA ALA A 308 -20.11 -9.38 3.80
C ALA A 308 -20.90 -8.52 4.80
N LEU A 309 -20.20 -7.69 5.58
CA LEU A 309 -20.82 -6.76 6.51
C LEU A 309 -21.76 -5.78 5.78
N TRP A 310 -21.33 -5.21 4.65
CA TRP A 310 -22.16 -4.26 3.90
C TRP A 310 -23.48 -4.88 3.43
N ARG A 311 -23.45 -6.13 2.97
CA ARG A 311 -24.64 -6.88 2.58
C ARG A 311 -25.56 -7.15 3.76
N GLU A 312 -24.99 -7.55 4.89
CA GLU A 312 -25.73 -7.80 6.13
C GLU A 312 -26.42 -6.52 6.65
N ILE A 313 -25.73 -5.37 6.58
CA ILE A 313 -26.27 -4.06 6.97
C ILE A 313 -27.41 -3.62 6.04
N ILE A 314 -27.25 -3.75 4.72
CA ILE A 314 -28.36 -3.45 3.81
C ILE A 314 -29.54 -4.41 4.07
N GLY A 315 -29.25 -5.57 4.68
CA GLY A 315 -30.18 -6.68 4.87
C GLY A 315 -30.66 -7.22 3.54
N THR A 316 -29.76 -7.24 2.57
CA THR A 316 -29.66 -8.42 1.71
C THR A 316 -29.24 -9.59 2.60
N ASP A 317 -30.18 -10.07 3.42
CA ASP A 317 -30.23 -11.49 3.73
C ASP A 317 -30.06 -12.21 2.40
N ARG A 318 -29.39 -13.35 2.38
CA ARG A 318 -29.54 -14.28 1.25
C ARG A 318 -30.98 -14.78 1.26
N LEU A 319 -31.91 -13.95 0.81
CA LEU A 319 -32.76 -14.44 -0.25
C LEU A 319 -31.79 -14.66 -1.41
N GLU A 320 -31.50 -15.92 -1.65
CA GLU A 320 -30.81 -16.43 -2.81
C GLU A 320 -31.51 -16.00 -4.11
N THR A 321 -31.44 -14.71 -4.42
CA THR A 321 -32.16 -14.15 -5.56
C THR A 321 -31.45 -12.86 -5.99
N ASP A 322 -30.66 -12.93 -7.06
CA ASP A 322 -30.58 -11.78 -7.96
C ASP A 322 -32.02 -11.34 -8.26
N GLU A 323 -32.32 -10.07 -8.04
CA GLU A 323 -33.67 -9.53 -8.13
C GLU A 323 -34.23 -9.46 -9.57
N LYS A 324 -33.48 -9.95 -10.57
CA LYS A 324 -34.00 -10.23 -11.91
C LYS A 324 -33.42 -11.53 -12.47
N PRO A 325 -34.26 -12.43 -13.00
CA PRO A 325 -33.79 -13.53 -13.82
C PRO A 325 -32.91 -12.98 -14.94
N LEU A 326 -31.71 -13.54 -15.10
CA LEU A 326 -30.89 -13.24 -16.27
C LEU A 326 -31.30 -14.20 -17.38
N ASP A 327 -32.05 -13.68 -18.34
CA ASP A 327 -32.40 -14.42 -19.55
C ASP A 327 -31.30 -14.22 -20.59
N GLY A 328 -30.81 -15.30 -21.19
CA GLY A 328 -29.78 -15.22 -22.22
C GLY A 328 -28.35 -15.38 -21.71
N VAL A 329 -28.16 -16.19 -20.65
CA VAL A 329 -26.84 -16.45 -20.08
C VAL A 329 -26.08 -17.47 -20.92
N LEU A 330 -24.79 -17.24 -21.12
CA LEU A 330 -23.88 -18.20 -21.75
C LEU A 330 -23.25 -19.07 -20.68
N VAL A 331 -23.42 -20.39 -20.77
CA VAL A 331 -22.70 -21.35 -19.91
C VAL A 331 -21.46 -21.82 -20.65
N LEU A 332 -20.30 -21.64 -20.02
CA LEU A 332 -19.01 -22.14 -20.47
C LEU A 332 -18.58 -23.30 -19.56
N ASP A 333 -18.60 -24.51 -20.10
CA ASP A 333 -18.10 -25.72 -19.44
C ASP A 333 -16.58 -25.82 -19.60
N VAL A 334 -15.84 -25.56 -18.52
CA VAL A 334 -14.39 -25.49 -18.52
C VAL A 334 -13.80 -26.89 -18.34
N GLY A 335 -13.14 -27.38 -19.38
CA GLY A 335 -12.56 -28.72 -19.43
C GLY A 335 -13.51 -29.81 -19.97
N GLY A 336 -14.79 -29.47 -20.18
CA GLY A 336 -15.76 -30.40 -20.77
C GLY A 336 -16.17 -31.52 -19.81
N GLY A 337 -16.58 -31.18 -18.58
CA GLY A 337 -16.90 -32.14 -17.52
C GLY A 337 -18.09 -33.07 -17.85
N GLY A 338 -18.80 -32.83 -18.95
CA GLY A 338 -19.89 -33.71 -19.42
C GLY A 338 -21.21 -33.51 -18.69
N LEU A 339 -21.29 -32.52 -17.80
CA LEU A 339 -22.57 -32.08 -17.21
C LEU A 339 -23.41 -31.41 -18.31
N THR A 340 -24.66 -31.86 -18.43
CA THR A 340 -25.58 -31.34 -19.44
C THR A 340 -26.47 -30.25 -18.88
N GLU A 341 -26.98 -29.39 -19.77
CA GLU A 341 -27.95 -28.37 -19.38
C GLU A 341 -29.15 -28.99 -18.64
N SER A 342 -29.64 -30.15 -19.10
CA SER A 342 -30.75 -30.87 -18.46
C SER A 342 -30.49 -31.24 -17.00
N SER A 343 -29.26 -31.66 -16.66
CA SER A 343 -28.95 -32.12 -15.30
C SER A 343 -28.80 -30.95 -14.31
N LEU A 344 -28.34 -29.79 -14.79
CA LEU A 344 -28.16 -28.58 -13.97
C LEU A 344 -29.33 -27.58 -14.06
N ARG A 345 -30.26 -27.73 -15.02
CA ARG A 345 -31.38 -26.81 -15.25
C ARG A 345 -32.17 -26.46 -13.99
N PRO A 346 -32.56 -27.41 -13.11
CA PRO A 346 -33.27 -27.07 -11.87
C PRO A 346 -32.46 -26.14 -10.97
N PHE A 347 -31.15 -26.36 -10.86
CA PHE A 347 -30.25 -25.54 -10.06
C PHE A 347 -30.02 -24.16 -10.69
N LEU A 348 -29.81 -24.10 -12.00
CA LEU A 348 -29.62 -22.85 -12.74
C LEU A 348 -30.84 -21.93 -12.61
N LEU A 349 -32.05 -22.47 -12.77
CA LEU A 349 -33.29 -21.69 -12.71
C LEU A 349 -33.67 -21.32 -11.27
N ARG A 350 -33.59 -22.26 -10.32
CA ARG A 350 -34.05 -22.01 -8.93
C ARG A 350 -33.04 -21.25 -8.12
N ARG A 351 -31.76 -21.64 -8.22
CA ARG A 351 -30.70 -21.15 -7.33
C ARG A 351 -29.89 -20.01 -7.94
N LEU A 352 -29.49 -20.14 -9.20
CA LEU A 352 -28.74 -19.08 -9.88
C LEU A 352 -29.66 -18.02 -10.51
N ARG A 353 -30.96 -18.35 -10.70
CA ARG A 353 -31.95 -17.54 -11.42
C ARG A 353 -31.46 -17.09 -12.79
N VAL A 354 -30.85 -18.01 -13.52
CA VAL A 354 -30.38 -17.77 -14.89
C VAL A 354 -31.07 -18.70 -15.87
N HIS A 355 -31.42 -18.18 -17.05
CA HIS A 355 -31.87 -19.00 -18.17
C HIS A 355 -30.73 -19.09 -19.20
N PRO A 356 -30.14 -20.29 -19.39
CA PRO A 356 -29.13 -20.51 -20.41
C PRO A 356 -29.71 -20.21 -21.81
N ALA A 357 -29.00 -19.45 -22.64
CA ALA A 357 -29.29 -19.34 -24.08
C ALA A 357 -28.35 -20.21 -24.92
N ALA A 358 -27.14 -20.44 -24.43
CA ALA A 358 -26.15 -21.25 -25.10
C ALA A 358 -25.28 -21.97 -24.07
N TRP A 359 -24.82 -23.15 -24.44
CA TRP A 359 -23.91 -23.98 -23.67
C TRP A 359 -22.73 -24.34 -24.56
N GLN A 360 -21.53 -23.99 -24.13
CA GLN A 360 -20.32 -24.16 -24.93
C GLN A 360 -19.20 -24.73 -24.05
N SER A 361 -18.42 -25.66 -24.59
CA SER A 361 -17.26 -26.20 -23.89
C SER A 361 -16.01 -25.39 -24.24
N ILE A 362 -15.14 -25.14 -23.26
CA ILE A 362 -13.91 -24.39 -23.43
C ILE A 362 -12.75 -25.10 -22.73
N ALA A 363 -11.51 -24.86 -23.18
CA ALA A 363 -10.33 -25.57 -22.72
C ALA A 363 -10.41 -27.10 -22.96
N VAL A 364 -11.06 -27.48 -24.06
CA VAL A 364 -11.14 -28.83 -24.62
C VAL A 364 -10.27 -28.93 -25.87
N LEU A 365 -9.85 -30.15 -26.25
CA LEU A 365 -9.06 -30.40 -27.47
C LEU A 365 -9.93 -30.38 -28.74
N ASP A 366 -10.79 -29.37 -28.87
CA ASP A 366 -11.66 -29.14 -30.01
C ASP A 366 -11.64 -27.66 -30.38
N SER A 367 -10.98 -27.34 -31.49
CA SER A 367 -10.86 -25.96 -31.99
C SER A 367 -12.20 -25.38 -32.42
N GLY A 368 -13.16 -26.21 -32.85
CA GLY A 368 -14.49 -25.76 -33.23
C GLY A 368 -15.28 -25.24 -32.02
N ALA A 369 -15.22 -25.98 -30.91
CA ALA A 369 -15.85 -25.59 -29.65
C ALA A 369 -15.29 -24.26 -29.10
N GLU A 370 -13.97 -24.05 -29.19
CA GLU A 370 -13.37 -22.78 -28.75
C GLU A 370 -13.79 -21.57 -29.61
N GLU A 371 -13.93 -21.74 -30.92
CA GLU A 371 -14.42 -20.69 -31.82
C GLU A 371 -15.89 -20.37 -31.60
N GLU A 372 -16.72 -21.37 -31.30
CA GLU A 372 -18.12 -21.17 -30.93
C GLU A 372 -18.28 -20.44 -29.59
N ALA A 373 -17.51 -20.83 -28.56
CA ALA A 373 -17.48 -20.13 -27.29
C ALA A 373 -17.06 -18.65 -27.45
N ALA A 374 -16.06 -18.38 -28.30
CA ALA A 374 -15.62 -17.01 -28.59
C ALA A 374 -16.71 -16.19 -29.32
N ARG A 375 -17.39 -16.79 -30.31
CA ARG A 375 -18.53 -16.15 -31.00
C ARG A 375 -19.69 -15.86 -30.05
N ALA A 376 -20.03 -16.80 -29.17
CA ALA A 376 -21.09 -16.62 -28.20
C ALA A 376 -20.76 -15.53 -27.17
N LEU A 377 -19.51 -15.44 -26.71
CA LEU A 377 -19.05 -14.35 -25.84
C LEU A 377 -19.12 -12.98 -26.53
N ALA A 378 -18.81 -12.92 -27.83
CA ALA A 378 -18.86 -11.69 -28.61
C ALA A 378 -20.28 -11.16 -28.85
N GLN A 379 -21.31 -12.00 -28.69
CA GLN A 379 -22.72 -11.58 -28.76
C GLN A 379 -23.20 -10.83 -27.51
N ALA A 380 -22.31 -10.52 -26.56
CA ALA A 380 -22.60 -9.79 -25.33
C ALA A 380 -23.75 -10.44 -24.52
N PRO A 381 -23.53 -11.67 -24.00
CA PRO A 381 -24.56 -12.38 -23.24
C PRO A 381 -24.95 -11.59 -21.98
N ALA A 382 -26.19 -11.77 -21.52
CA ALA A 382 -26.70 -11.09 -20.32
C ALA A 382 -25.94 -11.47 -19.04
N GLY A 383 -25.22 -12.60 -19.07
CA GLY A 383 -24.31 -13.06 -18.05
C GLY A 383 -23.52 -14.27 -18.55
N VAL A 384 -22.44 -14.62 -17.84
CA VAL A 384 -21.62 -15.79 -18.14
C VAL A 384 -21.57 -16.71 -16.92
N VAL A 385 -21.83 -18.00 -17.10
CA VAL A 385 -21.60 -19.01 -16.07
C VAL A 385 -20.35 -19.79 -16.45
N LEU A 386 -19.33 -19.79 -15.60
CA LEU A 386 -18.14 -20.62 -15.74
C LEU A 386 -18.35 -21.89 -14.92
N LEU A 387 -18.71 -22.98 -15.59
CA LEU A 387 -18.89 -24.28 -14.98
C LEU A 387 -17.55 -25.02 -14.92
N ALA A 388 -17.17 -25.52 -13.75
CA ALA A 388 -15.93 -26.27 -13.57
C ALA A 388 -16.07 -27.35 -12.49
N GLU A 389 -15.25 -28.40 -12.60
CA GLU A 389 -15.15 -29.42 -11.56
C GLU A 389 -14.32 -28.94 -10.37
N GLY A 390 -14.65 -29.42 -9.16
CA GLY A 390 -13.99 -29.06 -7.91
C GLY A 390 -12.47 -29.29 -7.95
N TRP A 391 -12.03 -30.43 -8.48
CA TRP A 391 -10.61 -30.78 -8.58
C TRP A 391 -9.85 -30.03 -9.70
N SER A 392 -10.55 -29.39 -10.64
CA SER A 392 -9.97 -28.87 -11.89
C SER A 392 -9.30 -27.49 -11.76
N LEU A 393 -9.22 -26.93 -10.54
CA LEU A 393 -8.74 -25.57 -10.33
C LEU A 393 -7.26 -25.41 -10.69
N SER A 394 -7.01 -24.71 -11.79
CA SER A 394 -5.67 -24.23 -12.16
C SER A 394 -5.64 -22.69 -12.12
N PRO A 395 -5.09 -22.05 -11.06
CA PRO A 395 -5.20 -20.61 -10.88
C PRO A 395 -4.69 -19.78 -12.06
N ALA A 396 -3.54 -20.15 -12.64
CA ALA A 396 -2.96 -19.41 -13.76
C ALA A 396 -3.86 -19.46 -15.02
N ARG A 397 -4.40 -20.64 -15.35
CA ARG A 397 -5.30 -20.81 -16.49
C ARG A 397 -6.62 -20.10 -16.27
N MET A 398 -7.17 -20.22 -15.07
CA MET A 398 -8.47 -19.65 -14.74
C MET A 398 -8.42 -18.10 -14.64
N ILE A 399 -7.30 -17.51 -14.21
CA ILE A 399 -7.05 -16.06 -14.33
C ILE A 399 -7.05 -15.62 -15.79
N ALA A 400 -6.34 -16.34 -16.66
CA ALA A 400 -6.29 -16.02 -18.08
C ALA A 400 -7.67 -16.14 -18.76
N LEU A 401 -8.43 -17.19 -18.42
CA LEU A 401 -9.78 -17.39 -18.91
C LEU A 401 -10.72 -16.28 -18.43
N HIS A 402 -10.70 -15.96 -17.13
CA HIS A 402 -11.48 -14.87 -16.56
C HIS A 402 -11.19 -13.53 -17.24
N ALA A 403 -9.91 -13.21 -17.47
CA ALA A 403 -9.51 -12.00 -18.20
C ALA A 403 -10.03 -12.00 -19.65
N LYS A 404 -9.99 -13.14 -20.35
CA LYS A 404 -10.51 -13.29 -21.71
C LYS A 404 -12.03 -13.05 -21.77
N VAL A 405 -12.77 -13.67 -20.85
CA VAL A 405 -14.23 -13.49 -20.72
C VAL A 405 -14.56 -12.04 -20.43
N ARG A 406 -13.87 -11.41 -19.47
CA ARG A 406 -14.10 -10.02 -19.10
C ARG A 406 -13.83 -9.04 -20.24
N THR A 407 -12.79 -9.29 -21.03
CA THR A 407 -12.45 -8.49 -22.22
C THR A 407 -13.51 -8.59 -23.31
N SER A 408 -14.12 -9.76 -23.45
CA SER A 408 -15.09 -10.05 -24.53
C SER A 408 -16.52 -9.66 -24.15
N ALA A 409 -16.95 -10.02 -22.95
CA ALA A 409 -18.31 -9.83 -22.47
C ALA A 409 -18.56 -8.44 -21.87
N GLY A 410 -17.50 -7.68 -21.54
CA GLY A 410 -17.59 -6.34 -20.96
C GLY A 410 -17.44 -6.31 -19.43
N LEU A 411 -17.13 -5.12 -18.89
CA LEU A 411 -16.79 -4.93 -17.47
C LEU A 411 -17.96 -5.12 -16.50
N ASP A 412 -19.19 -4.87 -16.98
CA ASP A 412 -20.40 -4.90 -16.15
C ASP A 412 -21.15 -6.24 -16.22
N THR A 413 -20.70 -7.18 -17.05
CA THR A 413 -21.40 -8.45 -17.26
C THR A 413 -21.22 -9.40 -16.06
N PRO A 414 -22.29 -9.93 -15.46
CA PRO A 414 -22.16 -10.88 -14.36
C PRO A 414 -21.41 -12.15 -14.79
N ILE A 415 -20.43 -12.57 -14.00
CA ILE A 415 -19.72 -13.85 -14.16
C ILE A 415 -20.00 -14.72 -12.94
N LYS A 416 -20.68 -15.85 -13.12
CA LYS A 416 -20.98 -16.81 -12.04
C LYS A 416 -20.10 -18.04 -12.20
N PHE A 417 -19.14 -18.23 -11.31
CA PHE A 417 -18.39 -19.49 -11.18
C PHE A 417 -19.29 -20.53 -10.54
N LEU A 418 -19.69 -21.55 -11.30
CA LEU A 418 -20.45 -22.69 -10.81
C LEU A 418 -19.50 -23.88 -10.69
N VAL A 419 -19.28 -24.35 -9.46
CA VAL A 419 -18.43 -25.51 -9.21
C VAL A 419 -19.31 -26.72 -8.90
N ALA A 420 -19.17 -27.79 -9.69
CA ALA A 420 -19.93 -29.02 -9.55
C ALA A 420 -19.05 -30.21 -9.94
N ASN A 421 -19.00 -31.24 -9.11
CA ASN A 421 -18.30 -32.48 -9.47
C ASN A 421 -19.18 -33.35 -10.37
N VAL A 422 -18.59 -34.31 -11.08
CA VAL A 422 -19.34 -35.21 -11.95
C VAL A 422 -19.47 -36.57 -11.24
N GLY A 423 -20.71 -36.98 -11.01
CA GLY A 423 -21.06 -38.27 -10.45
C GLY A 423 -21.17 -39.37 -11.52
N PRO A 424 -21.53 -40.59 -11.11
CA PRO A 424 -21.87 -41.67 -12.05
C PRO A 424 -22.95 -41.19 -13.04
N GLU A 425 -22.86 -41.58 -14.31
CA GLU A 425 -23.83 -41.24 -15.35
C GLU A 425 -24.02 -39.73 -15.65
N THR A 426 -22.96 -38.91 -15.48
CA THR A 426 -22.98 -37.45 -15.77
C THR A 426 -23.96 -36.64 -14.90
N GLU A 427 -24.31 -37.17 -13.73
CA GLU A 427 -25.09 -36.43 -12.75
C GLU A 427 -24.22 -35.40 -12.00
N PRO A 428 -24.76 -34.22 -11.65
CA PRO A 428 -24.04 -33.25 -10.83
C PRO A 428 -23.86 -33.77 -9.40
N GLY A 429 -22.60 -33.90 -9.00
CA GLY A 429 -22.11 -34.33 -7.69
C GLY A 429 -21.77 -33.16 -6.77
N VAL A 430 -21.76 -33.44 -5.47
CA VAL A 430 -21.47 -32.45 -4.42
C VAL A 430 -19.98 -32.15 -4.37
N VAL A 431 -19.64 -30.89 -4.19
CA VAL A 431 -18.27 -30.38 -4.02
C VAL A 431 -17.84 -30.52 -2.55
N THR A 432 -16.64 -31.05 -2.32
CA THR A 432 -16.07 -31.23 -0.98
C THR A 432 -15.78 -29.89 -0.30
N ASP A 433 -15.68 -29.88 1.03
CA ASP A 433 -15.38 -28.65 1.78
C ASP A 433 -13.99 -28.08 1.47
N GLU A 434 -13.04 -28.93 1.07
CA GLU A 434 -11.70 -28.49 0.66
C GLU A 434 -11.74 -27.75 -0.67
N GLU A 435 -12.35 -28.35 -1.69
CA GLU A 435 -12.57 -27.72 -3.00
C GLU A 435 -13.36 -26.42 -2.85
N ARG A 436 -14.40 -26.39 -2.00
CA ARG A 436 -15.16 -25.16 -1.69
C ARG A 436 -14.26 -24.05 -1.18
N ARG A 437 -13.34 -24.37 -0.26
CA ARG A 437 -12.39 -23.39 0.28
C ARG A 437 -11.41 -22.91 -0.78
N GLU A 438 -10.86 -23.82 -1.58
CA GLU A 438 -9.88 -23.48 -2.62
C GLU A 438 -10.47 -22.58 -3.70
N TRP A 439 -11.61 -22.97 -4.25
CA TRP A 439 -12.31 -22.17 -5.26
C TRP A 439 -12.79 -20.83 -4.74
N THR A 440 -13.28 -20.77 -3.49
CA THR A 440 -13.66 -19.49 -2.87
C THR A 440 -12.44 -18.57 -2.75
N ARG A 441 -11.30 -19.07 -2.27
CA ARG A 441 -10.04 -18.29 -2.20
C ARG A 441 -9.63 -17.79 -3.58
N PHE A 442 -9.74 -18.64 -4.60
CA PHE A 442 -9.39 -18.29 -5.97
C PHE A 442 -10.28 -17.16 -6.52
N VAL A 443 -11.61 -17.33 -6.50
CA VAL A 443 -12.52 -16.31 -7.04
C VAL A 443 -12.41 -14.99 -6.28
N ASP A 444 -12.23 -15.04 -4.96
CA ASP A 444 -11.96 -13.86 -4.15
C ASP A 444 -10.66 -13.14 -4.57
N SER A 445 -9.64 -13.89 -4.99
CA SER A 445 -8.36 -13.32 -5.44
C SER A 445 -8.44 -12.54 -6.76
N LEU A 446 -9.48 -12.79 -7.58
CA LEU A 446 -9.69 -12.10 -8.86
C LEU A 446 -10.04 -10.62 -8.68
N ARG A 447 -10.57 -10.22 -7.51
CA ARG A 447 -11.02 -8.85 -7.21
C ARG A 447 -12.03 -8.27 -8.21
N ASP A 448 -12.74 -9.12 -8.94
CA ASP A 448 -13.78 -8.72 -9.88
C ASP A 448 -15.10 -8.47 -9.13
N PRO A 449 -15.71 -7.26 -9.24
CA PRO A 449 -16.93 -6.94 -8.51
C PRO A 449 -18.17 -7.66 -9.06
N MET A 450 -18.14 -8.11 -10.32
CA MET A 450 -19.25 -8.80 -11.01
C MET A 450 -19.03 -10.32 -11.05
N ALA A 451 -17.99 -10.83 -10.37
CA ALA A 451 -17.72 -12.26 -10.25
C ALA A 451 -18.28 -12.84 -8.94
N GLU A 452 -19.04 -13.93 -9.05
CA GLU A 452 -19.60 -14.64 -7.91
C GLU A 452 -19.31 -16.13 -8.01
N ILE A 453 -19.27 -16.83 -6.87
CA ILE A 453 -19.06 -18.27 -6.82
C ILE A 453 -20.25 -18.99 -6.19
N PHE A 454 -20.63 -20.10 -6.83
CA PHE A 454 -21.70 -21.00 -6.46
C PHE A 454 -21.17 -22.43 -6.47
N PHE A 455 -21.70 -23.25 -5.57
CA PHE A 455 -21.37 -24.66 -5.49
C PHE A 455 -22.64 -25.45 -5.67
N TYR A 456 -22.58 -26.51 -6.48
CA TYR A 456 -23.71 -27.40 -6.64
C TYR A 456 -24.01 -28.11 -5.31
N GLU A 457 -25.29 -28.10 -4.95
CA GLU A 457 -25.85 -28.77 -3.79
C GLU A 457 -27.09 -29.52 -4.27
N LYS A 458 -27.21 -30.80 -3.88
CA LYS A 458 -28.42 -31.58 -4.18
C LYS A 458 -29.56 -30.92 -3.43
N ALA A 459 -30.58 -30.43 -4.14
CA ALA A 459 -31.74 -29.83 -3.51
C ALA A 459 -32.32 -30.83 -2.50
N GLN A 460 -32.36 -30.48 -1.21
CA GLN A 460 -33.18 -31.22 -0.27
C GLN A 460 -34.61 -31.14 -0.78
N ALA A 461 -35.22 -32.29 -1.02
CA ALA A 461 -36.65 -32.38 -1.21
C ALA A 461 -37.29 -31.87 0.09
N PHE A 462 -37.71 -30.61 0.10
CA PHE A 462 -38.69 -30.15 1.06
C PHE A 462 -39.96 -30.96 0.76
N LEU A 463 -40.25 -31.93 1.63
CA LEU A 463 -41.57 -32.52 1.77
C LEU A 463 -42.57 -31.45 2.21
#